data_AF-A0A919EPK0-F1
#
_entry.id   AF-A0A919EPK0-F1
#
_cell.length_a   1.000
_cell.length_b   1.000
_cell.length_c   1.000
_cell.angle_alpha   90.00
_cell.angle_beta   90.00
_cell.angle_gamma   90.00
#
_symmetry.space_group_name_H-M   'P 1'
#
loop_
_entity.id
_entity.type
_entity.pdbx_description
1 polymer ?
#
loop_
_entity_poly.entity_id
_entity_poly.type
_entity_poly.pdbx_seq_one_letter_code
_entity_poly.pdbx_strand_id
1 'polypeptide(L)'
;MMRGAFDDVPLAALFPFLTPADVDSLNQTASTVDAARAGRTTADWEWVLEHAAFADSQPGMPVVLGLVVIEHAAGGDQLEFLLQVVRTGPGQLVVDAAVNVACWCETDHATHDVDALRLAVGETTSLPNAFRAGAERLTGWLADPHDADHWRAQEGLPPRRIA
;
A
#
# COMPACT_ATOMS: atom_id res chain seq x y z
N MET A 1 -14.88 5.25 4.62
CA MET A 1 -13.69 5.37 3.74
C MET A 1 -13.84 6.61 2.90
N MET A 2 -12.83 7.48 2.96
CA MET A 2 -12.71 8.71 2.19
C MET A 2 -11.65 8.50 1.09
N ARG A 3 -11.74 9.30 0.02
CA ARG A 3 -10.88 9.22 -1.16
C ARG A 3 -10.55 10.62 -1.67
N GLY A 4 -9.33 10.84 -2.14
CA GLY A 4 -8.92 12.12 -2.72
C GLY A 4 -7.42 12.22 -3.03
N ALA A 5 -6.96 13.46 -3.23
CA ALA A 5 -5.53 13.74 -3.35
C ALA A 5 -4.84 13.54 -1.99
N PHE A 6 -3.52 13.36 -1.98
CA PHE A 6 -2.80 13.23 -0.70
C PHE A 6 -2.92 14.49 0.16
N ASP A 7 -2.97 15.67 -0.47
CA ASP A 7 -3.13 16.96 0.22
C ASP A 7 -4.46 17.07 0.98
N ASP A 8 -5.47 16.26 0.62
CA ASP A 8 -6.76 16.21 1.32
C ASP A 8 -6.72 15.28 2.55
N VAL A 9 -5.65 14.49 2.71
CA VAL A 9 -5.51 13.54 3.81
C VAL A 9 -5.33 14.31 5.12
N PRO A 10 -6.19 14.10 6.12
CA PRO A 10 -6.09 14.78 7.41
C PRO A 10 -5.01 14.14 8.28
N LEU A 11 -3.73 14.30 7.90
CA LEU A 11 -2.58 13.63 8.53
C LEU A 11 -2.49 13.87 10.04
N ALA A 12 -2.83 15.07 10.52
CA ALA A 12 -2.84 15.37 11.95
C ALA A 12 -3.92 14.59 12.73
N ALA A 13 -5.05 14.26 12.08
CA ALA A 13 -6.10 13.44 12.67
C ALA A 13 -5.77 11.95 12.61
N LEU A 14 -5.13 11.49 11.52
CA LEU A 14 -4.73 10.09 11.35
C LEU A 14 -3.53 9.72 12.22
N PHE A 15 -2.57 10.64 12.35
CA PHE A 15 -1.28 10.42 12.99
C PHE A 15 -0.92 11.61 13.91
N PRO A 16 -1.58 11.74 15.07
CA PRO A 16 -1.45 12.90 15.95
C PRO A 16 -0.06 13.05 16.59
N PHE A 17 0.81 12.05 16.45
CA PHE A 17 2.19 12.06 16.96
C PHE A 17 3.20 12.67 15.96
N LEU A 18 2.78 13.01 14.73
CA LEU A 18 3.68 13.58 13.74
C LEU A 18 4.05 15.02 14.06
N THR A 19 5.32 15.35 13.87
CA THR A 19 5.79 16.73 13.86
C THR A 19 5.49 17.40 12.51
N PRO A 20 5.56 18.73 12.40
CA PRO A 20 5.43 19.41 11.10
C PRO A 20 6.44 18.91 10.06
N ALA A 21 7.69 18.62 10.46
CA ALA A 21 8.71 18.08 9.56
C ALA A 21 8.37 16.66 9.06
N ASP A 22 7.74 15.85 9.90
CA ASP A 22 7.27 14.52 9.49
C ASP A 22 6.13 14.63 8.46
N VAL A 23 5.20 15.58 8.67
CA VAL A 23 4.10 15.87 7.73
C VAL A 23 4.66 16.32 6.38
N ASP A 24 5.62 17.26 6.37
CA ASP A 24 6.28 17.72 5.15
C ASP A 24 6.98 16.57 4.40
N SER A 25 7.64 15.68 5.15
CA SER A 25 8.28 14.49 4.57
C SER A 25 7.27 13.53 3.95
N LEU A 26 6.11 13.32 4.57
CA LEU A 26 5.05 12.47 4.03
C LEU A 26 4.48 13.08 2.74
N ASN A 27 4.19 14.38 2.73
CA ASN A 27 3.70 15.09 1.56
C ASN A 27 4.68 15.02 0.39
N GLN A 28 5.98 15.25 0.65
CA GLN A 28 7.01 15.15 -0.39
C GLN A 28 7.12 13.73 -0.97
N THR A 29 7.04 12.72 -0.11
CA THR A 29 7.08 11.31 -0.52
C THR A 29 5.85 10.96 -1.35
N ALA A 30 4.65 11.34 -0.91
CA ALA A 30 3.42 11.11 -1.64
C ALA A 30 3.40 11.83 -2.99
N SER A 31 3.93 13.07 -3.07
CA SER A 31 4.08 13.79 -4.34
C SER A 31 4.99 13.03 -5.33
N THR A 32 6.02 12.36 -4.84
CA THR A 32 6.90 11.51 -5.68
C THR A 32 6.13 10.30 -6.22
N VAL A 33 5.30 9.66 -5.39
CA VAL A 33 4.42 8.56 -5.82
C VAL A 33 3.39 9.04 -6.83
N ASP A 34 2.76 10.19 -6.58
CA ASP A 34 1.77 10.79 -7.48
C ASP A 34 2.37 11.13 -8.85
N ALA A 35 3.61 11.63 -8.88
CA ALA A 35 4.34 11.86 -10.12
C ALA A 35 4.64 10.54 -10.87
N ALA A 36 5.06 9.49 -10.16
CA ALA A 36 5.40 8.20 -10.78
C ALA A 36 4.18 7.47 -11.36
N ARG A 37 2.99 7.66 -10.77
CA ARG A 37 1.74 7.04 -11.26
C ARG A 37 0.99 7.89 -12.29
N ALA A 38 1.47 9.09 -12.61
CA ALA A 38 0.78 10.00 -13.51
C ALA A 38 0.48 9.35 -14.87
N GLY A 39 -0.78 9.43 -15.31
CA GLY A 39 -1.23 8.85 -16.59
C GLY A 39 -1.63 7.37 -16.53
N ARG A 40 -1.54 6.71 -15.37
CA ARG A 40 -2.05 5.34 -15.15
C ARG A 40 -3.49 5.37 -14.62
N THR A 41 -4.21 4.25 -14.74
CA THR A 41 -5.49 4.07 -14.04
C THR A 41 -5.21 3.77 -12.58
N THR A 42 -5.56 4.67 -11.69
CA THR A 42 -5.21 4.57 -10.27
C THR A 42 -6.42 4.81 -9.39
N ALA A 43 -6.46 4.15 -8.23
CA ALA A 43 -7.30 4.63 -7.15
C ALA A 43 -6.76 5.97 -6.62
N ASP A 44 -7.65 6.78 -6.06
CA ASP A 44 -7.26 7.91 -5.23
C ASP A 44 -6.54 7.41 -3.96
N TRP A 45 -5.86 8.31 -3.24
CA TRP A 45 -5.47 7.98 -1.87
C TRP A 45 -6.72 7.72 -1.05
N GLU A 46 -6.70 6.66 -0.24
CA GLU A 46 -7.83 6.26 0.60
C GLU A 46 -7.47 6.36 2.07
N TRP A 47 -8.41 6.81 2.89
CA TRP A 47 -8.20 6.86 4.34
C TRP A 47 -9.49 6.63 5.12
N VAL A 48 -9.32 6.21 6.38
CA VAL A 48 -10.41 5.96 7.31
C VAL A 48 -10.04 6.52 8.68
N LEU A 49 -10.69 7.62 9.08
CA LEU A 49 -10.42 8.30 10.35
C LEU A 49 -10.69 7.39 11.55
N GLU A 50 -11.71 6.56 11.46
CA GLU A 50 -12.10 5.60 12.49
C GLU A 50 -11.02 4.54 12.73
N HIS A 51 -10.19 4.24 11.74
CA HIS A 51 -9.08 3.29 11.89
C HIS A 51 -7.87 3.91 12.61
N ALA A 52 -7.80 5.24 12.65
CA ALA A 52 -6.80 5.95 13.45
C ALA A 52 -7.12 5.93 14.96
N ALA A 53 -8.41 5.93 15.33
CA ALA A 53 -8.89 5.91 16.72
C ALA A 53 -9.36 4.50 17.13
N PHE A 54 -8.64 3.81 18.00
CA PHE A 54 -9.04 2.45 18.38
C PHE A 54 -10.13 2.43 19.46
N ALA A 55 -11.11 1.54 19.27
CA ALA A 55 -11.82 0.85 20.34
C ALA A 55 -11.42 -0.64 20.28
N ASP A 56 -11.21 -1.28 21.43
CA ASP A 56 -10.45 -2.53 21.64
C ASP A 56 -10.89 -3.80 20.87
N SER A 57 -11.84 -3.73 19.93
CA SER A 57 -12.59 -4.88 19.43
C SER A 57 -12.72 -5.03 17.91
N GLN A 58 -12.01 -4.26 17.08
CA GLN A 58 -12.06 -4.48 15.62
C GLN A 58 -11.14 -5.64 15.19
N PRO A 59 -11.69 -6.72 14.59
CA PRO A 59 -10.87 -7.77 14.00
C PRO A 59 -10.21 -7.30 12.69
N GLY A 60 -8.95 -7.70 12.47
CA GLY A 60 -8.19 -7.44 11.24
C GLY A 60 -7.06 -6.43 11.40
N MET A 61 -6.40 -6.11 10.28
CA MET A 61 -5.38 -5.05 10.18
C MET A 61 -5.98 -3.87 9.41
N PRO A 62 -6.69 -2.94 10.07
CA PRO A 62 -7.39 -1.88 9.38
C PRO A 62 -6.40 -0.92 8.69
N VAL A 63 -6.65 -0.66 7.41
CA VAL A 63 -5.91 0.32 6.60
C VAL A 63 -6.29 1.72 7.07
N VAL A 64 -5.32 2.48 7.57
CA VAL A 64 -5.50 3.87 8.03
C VAL A 64 -5.40 4.82 6.85
N LEU A 65 -4.41 4.59 6.00
CA LEU A 65 -4.09 5.36 4.80
C LEU A 65 -3.52 4.39 3.76
N GLY A 66 -3.94 4.47 2.51
CA GLY A 66 -3.41 3.60 1.47
C GLY A 66 -3.59 4.14 0.05
N LEU A 67 -2.88 3.51 -0.86
CA LEU A 67 -2.96 3.72 -2.31
C LEU A 67 -2.83 2.37 -2.99
N VAL A 68 -3.65 2.16 -4.02
CA VAL A 68 -3.56 1.02 -4.93
C VAL A 68 -3.48 1.53 -6.37
N VAL A 69 -2.42 1.16 -7.07
CA VAL A 69 -2.25 1.41 -8.51
C VAL A 69 -2.62 0.12 -9.25
N ILE A 70 -3.62 0.19 -10.12
CA ILE A 70 -4.15 -0.98 -10.85
C ILE A 70 -3.58 -0.96 -12.26
N GLU A 71 -2.68 -1.89 -12.56
CA GLU A 71 -2.07 -1.98 -13.89
C GLU A 71 -2.88 -2.88 -14.83
N HIS A 72 -3.42 -3.98 -14.30
CA HIS A 72 -4.31 -4.88 -15.02
C HIS A 72 -5.43 -5.38 -14.13
N ALA A 73 -6.67 -5.34 -14.63
CA ALA A 73 -7.84 -5.91 -13.95
C ALA A 73 -8.78 -6.65 -14.93
N ALA A 74 -8.40 -6.78 -16.20
CA ALA A 74 -9.24 -7.43 -17.21
C ALA A 74 -9.03 -8.96 -17.18
N GLY A 75 -10.10 -9.72 -17.42
CA GLY A 75 -10.01 -11.18 -17.56
C GLY A 75 -9.70 -11.96 -16.27
N GLY A 76 -9.78 -11.32 -15.10
CA GLY A 76 -9.54 -11.96 -13.80
C GLY A 76 -8.05 -12.10 -13.42
N ASP A 77 -7.14 -11.58 -14.25
CA ASP A 77 -5.70 -11.57 -13.97
C ASP A 77 -5.28 -10.21 -13.39
N GLN A 78 -5.58 -10.02 -12.10
CA GLN A 78 -5.30 -8.76 -11.41
C GLN A 78 -3.80 -8.57 -11.18
N LEU A 79 -3.30 -7.37 -11.48
CA LEU A 79 -1.99 -6.87 -11.08
C LEU A 79 -2.17 -5.48 -10.46
N GLU A 80 -1.80 -5.39 -9.20
CA GLU A 80 -1.88 -4.16 -8.41
C GLU A 80 -0.56 -3.90 -7.70
N PHE A 81 -0.27 -2.62 -7.48
CA PHE A 81 0.83 -2.18 -6.63
C PHE A 81 0.26 -1.39 -5.46
N LEU A 82 0.56 -1.84 -4.25
CA LEU A 82 0.01 -1.27 -3.03
C LEU A 82 1.07 -0.55 -2.20
N LEU A 83 0.64 0.53 -1.55
CA LEU A 83 1.34 1.17 -0.44
C LEU A 83 0.29 1.53 0.62
N GLN A 84 0.45 1.03 1.83
CA GLN A 84 -0.52 1.23 2.90
C GLN A 84 0.14 1.40 4.26
N VAL A 85 -0.49 2.22 5.09
CA VAL A 85 -0.25 2.31 6.52
C VAL A 85 -1.40 1.57 7.21
N VAL A 86 -1.08 0.44 7.83
CA VAL A 86 -2.04 -0.39 8.57
C VAL A 86 -1.80 -0.25 10.06
N ARG A 87 -2.86 -0.37 10.84
CA ARG A 87 -2.76 -0.51 12.29
C ARG A 87 -2.71 -1.98 12.65
N THR A 88 -1.73 -2.36 13.48
CA THR A 88 -1.57 -3.75 13.97
C THR A 88 -1.91 -3.91 15.45
N GLY A 89 -2.11 -2.80 16.16
CA GLY A 89 -2.50 -2.77 17.57
C GLY A 89 -2.60 -1.34 18.13
N PRO A 90 -2.85 -1.18 19.44
CA PRO A 90 -2.88 0.12 20.09
C PRO A 90 -1.56 0.86 19.91
N GLY A 91 -1.59 2.02 19.25
CA GLY A 91 -0.40 2.83 18.94
C GLY A 91 0.58 2.21 17.93
N GLN A 92 0.33 1.00 17.44
CA GLN A 92 1.24 0.29 16.53
C GLN A 92 0.78 0.43 15.09
N LEU A 93 1.67 0.94 14.25
CA LEU A 93 1.48 1.05 12.82
C LEU A 93 2.51 0.20 12.09
N VAL A 94 2.13 -0.27 10.92
CA VAL A 94 3.02 -0.90 9.95
C VAL A 94 2.80 -0.20 8.62
N VAL A 95 3.88 0.01 7.89
CA VAL A 95 3.83 0.34 6.46
C VAL A 95 4.05 -0.94 5.67
N ASP A 96 3.11 -1.27 4.81
CA ASP A 96 3.22 -2.35 3.83
C ASP A 96 3.32 -1.78 2.42
N ALA A 97 4.19 -2.36 1.61
CA ALA A 97 4.20 -2.19 0.16
C ALA A 97 4.35 -3.55 -0.49
N ALA A 98 3.58 -3.85 -1.53
CA ALA A 98 3.68 -5.12 -2.24
C ALA A 98 3.18 -5.01 -3.69
N VAL A 99 3.60 -5.98 -4.50
CA VAL A 99 2.94 -6.30 -5.75
C VAL A 99 1.87 -7.34 -5.45
N ASN A 100 0.63 -7.08 -5.82
CA ASN A 100 -0.48 -8.00 -5.59
C ASN A 100 -0.94 -8.61 -6.90
N VAL A 101 -0.93 -9.95 -6.98
CA VAL A 101 -1.33 -10.71 -8.18
C VAL A 101 -2.48 -11.65 -7.87
N ALA A 102 -3.39 -11.85 -8.83
CA ALA A 102 -4.48 -12.82 -8.68
C ALA A 102 -3.96 -14.24 -8.39
N CYS A 103 -4.66 -14.94 -7.50
CA CYS A 103 -4.31 -16.29 -7.04
C CYS A 103 -4.79 -17.37 -8.01
N TRP A 104 -3.90 -18.33 -8.31
CA TRP A 104 -4.21 -19.55 -9.07
C TRP A 104 -3.83 -20.84 -8.32
N CYS A 105 -3.62 -20.74 -7.01
CA CYS A 105 -3.40 -21.87 -6.12
C CYS A 105 -4.63 -22.80 -6.04
N GLU A 106 -4.45 -24.01 -5.51
CA GLU A 106 -5.57 -24.93 -5.28
C GLU A 106 -6.58 -24.38 -4.26
N THR A 107 -6.08 -23.68 -3.25
CA THR A 107 -6.90 -22.88 -2.33
C THR A 107 -6.98 -21.46 -2.86
N ASP A 108 -8.19 -20.93 -2.96
CA ASP A 108 -8.42 -19.56 -3.42
C ASP A 108 -8.11 -18.56 -2.28
N HIS A 109 -7.01 -17.82 -2.43
CA HIS A 109 -6.61 -16.73 -1.54
C HIS A 109 -7.06 -15.35 -2.04
N ALA A 110 -7.80 -15.30 -3.15
CA ALA A 110 -8.03 -14.14 -4.01
C ALA A 110 -6.75 -13.60 -4.65
N THR A 111 -5.76 -13.21 -3.86
CA THR A 111 -4.50 -12.62 -4.33
C THR A 111 -3.29 -13.05 -3.51
N HIS A 112 -2.10 -12.83 -4.05
CA HIS A 112 -0.81 -13.02 -3.37
C HIS A 112 -0.03 -11.71 -3.35
N ASP A 113 0.52 -11.38 -2.19
CA ASP A 113 1.54 -10.34 -2.07
C ASP A 113 2.90 -10.92 -2.48
N VAL A 114 3.54 -10.25 -3.42
CA VAL A 114 4.84 -10.57 -4.04
C VAL A 114 5.79 -9.41 -3.80
N ASP A 115 7.08 -9.70 -3.59
CA ASP A 115 8.11 -8.70 -3.28
C ASP A 115 7.70 -7.77 -2.11
N ALA A 116 7.05 -8.35 -1.10
CA ALA A 116 6.42 -7.61 -0.02
C ALA A 116 7.46 -6.98 0.92
N LEU A 117 7.28 -5.69 1.20
CA LEU A 117 7.95 -4.95 2.25
C LEU A 117 6.95 -4.71 3.40
N ARG A 118 7.37 -5.05 4.62
CA ARG A 118 6.61 -4.80 5.85
C ARG A 118 7.50 -4.15 6.90
N LEU A 119 7.22 -2.90 7.26
CA LEU A 119 8.02 -2.12 8.21
C LEU A 119 7.17 -1.65 9.40
N ALA A 120 7.51 -2.12 10.60
CA ALA A 120 6.88 -1.64 11.83
C ALA A 120 7.36 -0.21 12.16
N VAL A 121 6.41 0.65 12.52
CA VAL A 121 6.66 2.01 13.00
C VAL A 121 6.84 1.96 14.52
N GLY A 122 7.93 2.55 15.00
CA GLY A 122 8.28 2.56 16.42
C GLY A 122 9.57 3.33 16.67
N GLU A 123 10.28 2.99 17.75
CA GLU A 123 11.46 3.73 18.20
C GLU A 123 12.60 3.76 17.17
N THR A 124 12.77 2.69 16.40
CA THR A 124 13.88 2.56 15.43
C THR A 124 13.52 3.07 14.04
N THR A 125 12.24 3.08 13.69
CA THR A 125 11.76 3.42 12.35
C THR A 125 10.55 4.34 12.47
N SER A 126 10.74 5.60 12.10
CA SER A 126 9.65 6.58 12.07
C SER A 126 8.69 6.31 10.91
N LEU A 127 7.44 6.78 11.05
CA LEU A 127 6.44 6.65 9.98
C LEU A 127 6.92 7.25 8.66
N PRO A 128 7.50 8.47 8.60
CA PRO A 128 7.99 9.01 7.33
C PRO A 128 9.09 8.16 6.68
N ASN A 129 9.97 7.53 7.47
CA ASN A 129 11.04 6.69 6.92
C ASN A 129 10.48 5.36 6.40
N ALA A 130 9.56 4.73 7.13
CA ALA A 130 8.89 3.51 6.67
C ALA A 130 8.06 3.78 5.40
N PHE A 131 7.33 4.89 5.38
CA PHE A 131 6.52 5.32 4.25
C PHE A 131 7.38 5.61 3.02
N ARG A 132 8.53 6.29 3.19
CA ARG A 132 9.51 6.52 2.13
C ARG A 132 10.05 5.23 1.53
N ALA A 133 10.43 4.26 2.36
CA ALA A 133 10.92 2.96 1.88
C ALA A 133 9.84 2.20 1.08
N GLY A 134 8.58 2.26 1.53
CA GLY A 134 7.45 1.71 0.78
C GLY A 134 7.20 2.43 -0.55
N ALA A 135 7.27 3.76 -0.55
CA ALA A 135 7.17 4.58 -1.76
C ALA A 135 8.32 4.32 -2.75
N GLU A 136 9.54 4.09 -2.28
CA GLU A 136 10.69 3.73 -3.12
C GLU A 136 10.46 2.38 -3.82
N ARG A 137 9.93 1.38 -3.11
CA ARG A 137 9.52 0.11 -3.74
C ARG A 137 8.44 0.31 -4.80
N LEU A 138 7.36 1.00 -4.43
CA LEU A 138 6.23 1.27 -5.32
C LEU A 138 6.67 1.99 -6.60
N THR A 139 7.43 3.09 -6.46
CA THR A 139 7.93 3.86 -7.61
C THR A 139 8.91 3.06 -8.47
N GLY A 140 9.70 2.16 -7.87
CA GLY A 140 10.54 1.22 -8.60
C GLY A 140 9.72 0.28 -9.49
N TRP A 141 8.68 -0.35 -8.96
CA TRP A 141 7.79 -1.22 -9.73
C TRP A 141 7.06 -0.47 -10.85
N LEU A 142 6.70 0.80 -10.61
CA LEU A 142 6.06 1.65 -11.63
C LEU A 142 7.03 2.15 -12.72
N ALA A 143 8.33 2.23 -12.43
CA ALA A 143 9.32 2.69 -13.39
C ALA A 143 9.72 1.59 -14.38
N ASP A 144 9.71 0.32 -13.95
CA ASP A 144 9.97 -0.86 -14.79
C ASP A 144 8.83 -1.88 -14.62
N PRO A 145 7.64 -1.61 -15.23
CA PRO A 145 6.47 -2.44 -15.02
C PRO A 145 6.64 -3.82 -15.67
N HIS A 146 6.46 -4.85 -14.86
CA HIS A 146 6.37 -6.23 -15.31
C HIS A 146 4.93 -6.75 -15.26
N ASP A 147 4.62 -7.77 -16.06
CA ASP A 147 3.30 -8.41 -16.05
C ASP A 147 3.08 -9.33 -14.84
N ALA A 148 1.84 -9.77 -14.63
CA ALA A 148 1.49 -10.62 -13.49
C ALA A 148 2.20 -11.99 -13.52
N ASP A 149 2.51 -12.52 -14.71
CA ASP A 149 3.18 -13.81 -14.88
C ASP A 149 4.66 -13.72 -14.44
N HIS A 150 5.34 -12.60 -14.70
CA HIS A 150 6.68 -12.33 -14.16
C HIS A 150 6.70 -12.38 -12.63
N TRP A 151 5.80 -11.64 -11.98
CA TRP A 151 5.75 -11.58 -10.51
C TRP A 151 5.41 -12.94 -9.89
N ARG A 152 4.49 -13.70 -10.50
CA ARG A 152 4.21 -15.08 -10.07
C ARG A 152 5.43 -15.97 -10.18
N ALA A 153 6.15 -15.91 -11.30
CA ALA A 153 7.33 -16.71 -11.51
C ALA A 153 8.44 -16.41 -10.48
N GLN A 154 8.58 -15.14 -10.09
CA GLN A 154 9.56 -14.73 -9.07
C GLN A 154 9.32 -15.40 -7.71
N GLU A 155 8.07 -15.57 -7.29
CA GLU A 155 7.69 -16.19 -6.01
C GLU A 155 7.36 -17.70 -6.14
N GLY A 156 7.55 -18.29 -7.32
CA GLY A 156 7.24 -19.70 -7.57
C GLY A 156 5.74 -20.02 -7.48
N LEU A 157 4.88 -19.02 -7.71
CA LEU A 157 3.43 -19.20 -7.71
C LEU A 157 2.96 -19.97 -8.96
N PRO A 158 1.84 -20.70 -8.88
CA PRO A 158 1.29 -21.39 -10.05
C PRO A 158 1.01 -20.41 -11.20
N PRO A 159 1.32 -20.80 -12.46
CA PRO A 159 0.96 -19.99 -13.60
C PRO A 159 -0.56 -19.94 -13.75
N ARG A 160 -1.05 -18.94 -14.47
CA ARG A 160 -2.47 -18.83 -14.83
C ARG A 160 -2.97 -20.11 -15.50
N ARG A 161 -4.19 -20.53 -15.14
CA ARG A 161 -4.90 -21.61 -15.83
C ARG A 161 -5.56 -21.00 -17.06
N ILE A 162 -4.93 -21.15 -18.22
CA ILE A 162 -5.52 -20.73 -19.50
C ILE A 162 -6.70 -21.69 -19.78
N ALA A 163 -7.92 -21.14 -19.81
CA ALA A 163 -9.10 -21.84 -20.29
C ALA A 163 -9.20 -21.77 -21.81
#